data_AF-A0A3A0AHE3-F1
#
_entry.id   AF-A0A3A0AHE3-F1
#
_cell.length_a   1.000
_cell.length_b   1.000
_cell.length_c   1.000
_cell.angle_alpha   90.00
_cell.angle_beta   90.00
_cell.angle_gamma   90.00
#
_symmetry.space_group_name_H-M   'P 1'
#
loop_
_entity.id
_entity.type
_entity.pdbx_description
1 polymer ?
#
loop_
_entity_poly.entity_id
_entity_poly.type
_entity_poly.pdbx_seq_one_letter_code
_entity_poly.pdbx_strand_id
1 'polypeptide(L)'
;MARDPHVLLLDEITAALTADQAERVFSLLANWKQQGRSAVLITHRLAEVMRACDRATILRDGRDVAVLETAKVDEHRLVEAMLGAPVEPIAQGRREGESRTHGDVALEARNVSSRDIVCDVSLSVRAGEILGLVALEGQGQDRLFELLAGERQPTAGEILVGGRPRRFNSPYDAVRDGVVLVPGDRLIALLPNQPVRHNLAAPLFRRILRWGRIPGDEPQRVADAIKRLSIDTRAASQARRLSGGNQQKVVIGRWLVSGFRTLLCFDPTRGIDIQTKREIYALHPALHQRTGRDPHCVRSGDRSARRAHRR
;
A
#
# COMPACT_ATOMS: atom_id res chain seq x y z
N MET A 1 9.52 15.71 29.19
CA MET A 1 10.48 15.59 30.31
C MET A 1 10.56 16.83 31.20
N ALA A 2 10.37 18.05 30.67
CA ALA A 2 10.46 19.32 31.43
C ALA A 2 9.54 19.47 32.66
N ARG A 3 8.52 18.62 32.83
CA ARG A 3 7.61 18.62 33.99
C ARG A 3 7.91 17.51 35.01
N ASP A 4 9.02 16.81 34.84
CA ASP A 4 9.51 15.79 35.77
C ASP A 4 8.50 14.68 36.18
N PRO A 5 7.78 14.04 35.24
CA PRO A 5 6.78 13.04 35.62
C PRO A 5 7.39 11.73 36.16
N HIS A 6 6.69 11.04 37.06
CA HIS A 6 7.10 9.70 37.51
C HIS A 6 6.82 8.60 36.47
N VAL A 7 5.79 8.81 35.65
CA VAL A 7 5.37 7.88 34.59
C VAL A 7 5.23 8.63 33.27
N LEU A 8 5.86 8.12 32.22
CA LEU A 8 5.75 8.65 30.87
C LEU A 8 4.86 7.73 30.03
N LEU A 9 3.79 8.27 29.44
CA LEU A 9 2.94 7.56 28.48
C LEU A 9 3.32 8.02 27.07
N LEU A 10 3.69 7.07 26.21
CA LEU A 10 4.17 7.35 24.86
C LEU A 10 3.37 6.54 23.86
N ASP A 11 2.68 7.23 22.96
CA ASP A 11 1.82 6.61 21.95
C ASP A 11 2.44 6.76 20.56
N GLU A 12 2.90 5.65 19.98
CA GLU A 12 3.50 5.53 18.64
C GLU A 12 4.49 6.64 18.24
N ILE A 13 5.27 7.13 19.21
CA ILE A 13 6.08 8.35 19.08
C ILE A 13 7.17 8.29 18.00
N THR A 14 7.56 7.09 17.60
CA THR A 14 8.59 6.79 16.60
C THR A 14 8.03 6.53 15.21
N ALA A 15 6.70 6.48 15.04
CA ALA A 15 6.06 6.15 13.76
C ALA A 15 6.32 7.20 12.66
N ALA A 16 6.68 8.43 13.05
CA ALA A 16 7.03 9.52 12.15
C ALA A 16 8.52 9.88 12.18
N LEU A 17 9.35 9.08 12.87
CA LEU A 17 10.76 9.35 13.05
C LEU A 17 11.63 8.46 12.15
N THR A 18 12.72 9.06 11.68
CA THR A 18 13.83 8.34 11.05
C THR A 18 14.49 7.38 12.05
N ALA A 19 15.29 6.42 11.56
CA ALA A 19 15.94 5.43 12.41
C ALA A 19 16.89 6.07 13.46
N ASP A 20 17.66 7.09 13.09
CA ASP A 20 18.56 7.79 14.02
C ASP A 20 17.81 8.67 15.04
N GLN A 21 16.67 9.24 14.66
CA GLN A 21 15.80 9.95 15.59
C GLN A 21 15.13 9.00 16.58
N ALA A 22 14.70 7.82 16.12
CA ALA A 22 14.17 6.78 16.99
C ALA A 22 15.23 6.29 18.00
N GLU A 23 16.49 6.12 17.58
CA GLU A 23 17.60 5.76 18.49
C GLU A 23 17.82 6.81 19.59
N ARG A 24 17.68 8.10 19.27
CA ARG A 24 17.74 9.16 20.30
C ARG A 24 16.62 9.03 21.31
N VAL A 25 15.40 8.72 20.86
CA VAL A 25 14.25 8.47 21.74
C VAL A 25 14.54 7.27 22.66
N PHE A 26 15.05 6.16 22.13
CA PHE A 26 15.39 4.99 22.95
C PHE A 26 16.50 5.27 23.97
N SER A 27 17.49 6.08 23.58
CA SER A 27 18.55 6.51 24.50
C SER A 27 18.00 7.37 25.65
N LEU A 28 17.06 8.27 25.35
CA LEU A 28 16.38 9.06 26.38
C LEU A 28 15.53 8.18 27.32
N LEU A 29 14.87 7.16 26.79
CA LEU A 29 14.10 6.21 27.60
C LEU A 29 14.99 5.36 28.50
N ALA A 30 16.15 4.92 27.99
CA ALA A 30 17.13 4.20 28.80
C ALA A 30 17.63 5.05 29.98
N ASN A 31 17.96 6.33 29.72
CA ASN A 31 18.36 7.26 30.78
C ASN A 31 17.22 7.53 31.78
N TRP A 32 15.98 7.66 31.29
CA TRP A 32 14.81 7.84 32.14
C TRP A 32 14.62 6.67 33.11
N LYS A 33 14.78 5.44 32.60
CA LYS A 33 14.75 4.23 33.40
C LYS A 33 15.87 4.18 34.44
N GLN A 34 17.09 4.58 34.08
CA GLN A 34 18.23 4.64 35.02
C GLN A 34 17.98 5.60 36.19
N GLN A 35 17.12 6.60 36.01
CA GLN A 35 16.68 7.51 37.08
C GLN A 35 15.57 6.92 37.98
N GLY A 36 15.28 5.61 37.85
CA GLY A 36 14.26 4.92 38.64
C GLY A 36 12.83 5.28 38.24
N ARG A 37 12.62 5.76 37.01
CA ARG A 37 11.31 6.20 36.50
C ARG A 37 10.73 5.20 35.53
N SER A 38 9.40 5.24 35.38
CA SER A 38 8.67 4.31 34.54
C SER A 38 8.22 4.96 33.24
N ALA A 39 8.15 4.16 32.17
CA ALA A 39 7.55 4.54 30.90
C ALA A 39 6.64 3.42 30.40
N VAL A 40 5.52 3.81 29.78
CA VAL A 40 4.62 2.92 29.04
C VAL A 40 4.68 3.35 27.59
N LEU A 41 5.17 2.44 26.74
CA LEU A 41 5.25 2.64 25.30
C LEU A 41 4.13 1.83 24.62
N ILE A 42 3.28 2.51 23.87
CA ILE A 42 2.29 1.91 22.98
C ILE A 42 2.92 1.89 21.60
N THR A 43 3.17 0.69 21.07
CA THR A 43 3.78 0.49 19.76
C THR A 43 3.37 -0.86 19.18
N HIS A 44 3.33 -0.93 17.85
CA HIS A 44 3.18 -2.18 17.09
C HIS A 44 4.50 -2.61 16.44
N ARG A 45 5.62 -1.93 16.72
CA ARG A 45 6.93 -2.19 16.12
C ARG A 45 7.78 -3.05 17.05
N LEU A 46 7.98 -4.32 16.66
CA LEU A 46 8.69 -5.32 17.48
C LEU A 46 10.10 -4.91 17.84
N ALA A 47 10.83 -4.31 16.90
CA ALA A 47 12.19 -3.81 17.14
C ALA A 47 12.26 -2.86 18.33
N GLU A 48 11.23 -2.03 18.54
CA GLU A 48 11.17 -1.07 19.66
C GLU A 48 10.89 -1.79 20.98
N VAL A 49 9.96 -2.75 20.96
CA VAL A 49 9.63 -3.55 22.13
C VAL A 49 10.85 -4.34 22.61
N MET A 50 11.54 -5.00 21.68
CA MET A 50 12.75 -5.78 21.98
C MET A 50 13.92 -4.90 22.44
N ARG A 51 13.99 -3.65 21.96
CA ARG A 51 15.11 -2.75 22.26
C ARG A 51 14.96 -1.96 23.55
N ALA A 52 13.74 -1.50 23.86
CA ALA A 52 13.50 -0.47 24.86
C ALA A 52 12.58 -0.90 26.02
N CYS A 53 11.79 -1.96 25.86
CA CYS A 53 10.87 -2.40 26.90
C CYS A 53 11.48 -3.54 27.72
N ASP A 54 11.17 -3.59 29.01
CA ASP A 54 11.47 -4.73 29.90
C ASP A 54 10.33 -5.76 29.94
N ARG A 55 9.12 -5.27 29.76
CA ARG A 55 7.89 -6.05 29.79
C ARG A 55 6.95 -5.58 28.69
N ALA A 56 6.31 -6.52 28.01
CA ALA A 56 5.33 -6.27 26.96
C ALA A 56 3.99 -6.89 27.36
N THR A 57 2.93 -6.07 27.40
CA THR A 57 1.55 -6.57 27.50
C THR A 57 0.95 -6.54 26.10
N ILE A 58 0.47 -7.70 25.64
CA ILE A 58 -0.11 -7.87 24.31
C ILE A 58 -1.62 -7.75 24.42
N LEU A 59 -2.18 -6.80 23.68
CA LEU A 59 -3.62 -6.60 23.60
C LEU A 59 -4.14 -7.12 22.26
N ARG A 60 -5.18 -7.96 22.30
CA ARG A 60 -5.88 -8.46 21.12
C ARG A 60 -7.39 -8.46 21.38
N ASP A 61 -8.15 -7.92 20.43
CA ASP A 61 -9.62 -7.78 20.54
C ASP A 61 -10.09 -7.13 21.85
N GLY A 62 -9.32 -6.13 22.33
CA GLY A 62 -9.60 -5.40 23.56
C GLY A 62 -9.33 -6.19 24.86
N ARG A 63 -8.64 -7.33 24.78
CA ARG A 63 -8.27 -8.16 25.94
C ARG A 63 -6.76 -8.29 26.06
N ASP A 64 -6.28 -8.39 27.29
CA ASP A 64 -4.91 -8.85 27.58
C ASP A 64 -4.82 -10.34 27.22
N VAL A 65 -3.94 -10.67 26.28
CA VAL A 65 -3.71 -12.05 25.83
C VAL A 65 -2.37 -12.60 26.28
N ALA A 66 -1.42 -11.74 26.66
CA ALA A 66 -0.11 -12.16 27.15
C ALA A 66 0.64 -11.03 27.84
N VAL A 67 1.38 -11.37 28.90
CA VAL A 67 2.40 -10.50 29.50
C VAL A 67 3.74 -11.21 29.39
N LEU A 68 4.68 -10.59 28.70
CA LEU A 68 5.98 -11.17 28.38
C LEU A 68 7.10 -10.32 28.96
N GLU A 69 8.12 -10.96 29.53
CA GLU A 69 9.40 -10.31 29.82
C GLU A 69 10.25 -10.34 28.54
N THR A 70 10.54 -9.18 27.98
CA THR A 70 11.20 -9.05 26.66
C THR A 70 12.60 -9.67 26.63
N ALA A 71 13.29 -9.72 27.77
CA ALA A 71 14.60 -10.35 27.91
C ALA A 71 14.57 -11.90 27.80
N LYS A 72 13.39 -12.52 27.95
CA LYS A 72 13.21 -13.98 27.97
C LYS A 72 12.51 -14.54 26.74
N VAL A 73 12.17 -13.68 25.79
CA VAL A 73 11.40 -14.06 24.59
C VAL A 73 12.10 -13.55 23.35
N ASP A 74 11.93 -14.27 22.25
CA ASP A 74 12.37 -13.80 20.94
C ASP A 74 11.25 -13.03 20.23
N GLU A 75 11.60 -12.42 19.09
CA GLU A 75 10.65 -11.71 18.25
C GLU A 75 9.51 -12.63 17.78
N HIS A 76 9.82 -13.89 17.48
CA HIS A 76 8.83 -14.87 17.04
C HIS A 76 7.70 -15.06 18.05
N ARG A 77 8.02 -15.21 19.34
CA ARG A 77 7.02 -15.42 20.38
C ARG A 77 6.15 -14.18 20.61
N LEU A 78 6.72 -12.98 20.48
CA LEU A 78 5.92 -11.75 20.51
C LEU A 78 4.93 -11.71 19.34
N VAL A 79 5.39 -11.99 18.12
CA VAL A 79 4.52 -11.99 16.94
C VAL A 79 3.41 -13.03 17.08
N GLU A 80 3.76 -14.24 17.52
CA GLU A 80 2.78 -15.30 17.76
C GLU A 80 1.73 -14.86 18.77
N ALA A 81 2.12 -14.23 19.88
CA ALA A 81 1.17 -13.71 20.86
C ALA A 81 0.27 -12.59 20.31
N MET A 82 0.83 -11.70 19.47
CA MET A 82 0.08 -10.60 18.84
C MET A 82 -0.95 -11.10 17.81
N LEU A 83 -0.58 -12.10 17.01
CA LEU A 83 -1.46 -12.69 15.99
C LEU A 83 -2.36 -13.79 16.56
N GLY A 84 -1.93 -14.41 17.66
CA GLY A 84 -2.45 -15.62 18.30
C GLY A 84 -2.72 -16.78 17.35
N ALA A 85 -1.83 -16.94 16.37
CA ALA A 85 -1.65 -18.13 15.56
C ALA A 85 -0.14 -18.33 15.36
N PRO A 86 0.35 -19.58 15.28
CA PRO A 86 1.73 -19.85 14.95
C PRO A 86 2.08 -19.16 13.62
N VAL A 87 3.11 -18.33 13.65
CA VAL A 87 3.68 -17.80 12.42
C VAL A 87 4.54 -18.89 11.83
N GLU A 88 4.00 -19.62 10.86
CA GLU A 88 4.88 -20.27 9.91
C GLU A 88 5.81 -19.17 9.38
N PRO A 89 7.15 -19.37 9.41
CA PRO A 89 8.06 -18.49 8.72
C PRO A 89 7.45 -18.23 7.35
N ILE A 90 7.45 -16.99 6.88
CA ILE A 90 7.33 -16.78 5.44
C ILE A 90 8.57 -17.50 4.93
N ALA A 91 8.41 -18.79 4.60
CA ALA A 91 9.43 -19.58 3.98
C ALA A 91 9.94 -18.65 2.90
N GLN A 92 11.25 -18.46 2.85
CA GLN A 92 11.90 -17.92 1.68
C GLN A 92 11.47 -18.83 0.54
N GLY A 93 10.31 -18.55 -0.04
CA GLY A 93 9.71 -19.24 -1.15
C GLY A 93 10.42 -18.76 -2.40
N ARG A 94 11.76 -18.71 -2.34
CA ARG A 94 12.58 -18.95 -3.50
C ARG A 94 12.46 -20.44 -3.74
N ARG A 95 11.47 -20.82 -4.56
CA ARG A 95 11.71 -21.91 -5.49
C ARG A 95 12.75 -21.38 -6.46
N GLU A 96 14.02 -21.54 -6.11
CA GLU A 96 15.13 -21.44 -7.07
C GLU A 96 14.82 -22.46 -8.18
N GLY A 97 14.20 -22.01 -9.27
CA GLY A 97 13.81 -22.87 -10.39
C GLY A 97 12.50 -22.53 -11.08
N GLU A 98 11.58 -21.79 -10.46
CA GLU A 98 10.40 -21.29 -11.20
C GLU A 98 10.77 -20.01 -11.94
N SER A 99 11.22 -20.16 -13.19
CA SER A 99 11.31 -19.05 -14.14
C SER A 99 9.91 -18.49 -14.35
N ARG A 100 9.53 -17.48 -13.55
CA ARG A 100 8.32 -16.70 -13.82
C ARG A 100 8.53 -15.99 -15.15
N THR A 101 7.84 -16.45 -16.19
CA THR A 101 7.77 -15.72 -17.45
C THR A 101 6.98 -14.45 -17.21
N HIS A 102 7.69 -13.37 -16.90
CA HIS A 102 7.10 -12.05 -16.81
C HIS A 102 6.67 -11.59 -18.21
N GLY A 103 5.60 -10.81 -18.28
CA GLY A 103 5.10 -10.31 -19.56
C GLY A 103 5.93 -9.13 -20.09
N ASP A 104 5.32 -8.38 -21.00
CA ASP A 104 5.91 -7.16 -21.56
C ASP A 104 6.19 -6.11 -20.47
N VAL A 105 7.11 -5.19 -20.77
CA VAL A 105 7.42 -4.05 -19.90
C VAL A 105 6.16 -3.18 -19.73
N ALA A 106 5.69 -3.08 -18.49
CA ALA A 106 4.47 -2.35 -18.14
C ALA A 106 4.76 -0.86 -17.91
N LEU A 107 5.85 -0.55 -17.20
CA LEU A 107 6.34 0.80 -16.94
C LEU A 107 7.87 0.79 -17.01
N GLU A 108 8.43 1.82 -17.63
CA GLU A 108 9.87 2.02 -17.76
C GLU A 108 10.18 3.48 -17.47
N ALA A 109 11.24 3.72 -16.70
CA ALA A 109 11.86 5.02 -16.52
C ALA A 109 13.28 4.93 -17.08
N ARG A 110 13.65 5.87 -17.95
CA ARG A 110 14.99 5.96 -18.54
C ARG A 110 15.62 7.28 -18.16
N ASN A 111 16.72 7.21 -17.43
CA ASN A 111 17.54 8.36 -17.05
C ASN A 111 16.73 9.47 -16.37
N VAL A 112 15.66 9.08 -15.65
CA VAL A 112 14.72 10.02 -15.03
C VAL A 112 15.44 10.79 -13.95
N SER A 113 15.40 12.12 -14.07
CA SER A 113 16.04 13.02 -13.12
C SER A 113 15.11 14.14 -12.68
N SER A 114 15.25 14.58 -11.44
CA SER A 114 14.57 15.73 -10.84
C SER A 114 15.55 16.46 -9.93
N ARG A 115 15.56 17.81 -10.02
CA ARG A 115 16.58 18.67 -9.40
C ARG A 115 16.94 18.18 -7.99
N ASP A 116 18.25 17.98 -7.80
CA ASP A 116 18.94 17.82 -6.54
C ASP A 116 18.70 16.53 -5.74
N ILE A 117 17.80 15.63 -6.16
CA ILE A 117 17.49 14.42 -5.37
C ILE A 117 17.32 13.13 -6.19
N VAL A 118 16.72 13.18 -7.38
CA VAL A 118 16.61 12.01 -8.27
C VAL A 118 17.56 12.24 -9.43
N CYS A 119 18.62 11.43 -9.54
CA CYS A 119 19.65 11.59 -10.55
C CYS A 119 19.76 10.31 -11.39
N ASP A 120 19.49 10.44 -12.70
CA ASP A 120 19.74 9.40 -13.71
C ASP A 120 19.14 8.02 -13.38
N VAL A 121 17.91 7.99 -12.86
CA VAL A 121 17.26 6.74 -12.46
C VAL A 121 16.70 6.01 -13.67
N SER A 122 17.18 4.78 -13.89
CA SER A 122 16.67 3.87 -14.90
C SER A 122 16.14 2.59 -14.26
N LEU A 123 14.87 2.27 -14.50
CA LEU A 123 14.23 1.06 -14.00
C LEU A 123 13.11 0.62 -14.95
N SER A 124 12.77 -0.67 -14.91
CA SER A 124 11.65 -1.21 -15.66
C SER A 124 10.92 -2.23 -14.80
N VAL A 125 9.59 -2.27 -14.89
CA VAL A 125 8.76 -3.31 -14.29
C VAL A 125 7.89 -3.95 -15.37
N ARG A 126 7.92 -5.27 -15.42
CA ARG A 126 7.14 -6.09 -16.35
C ARG A 126 5.77 -6.44 -15.82
N ALA A 127 4.86 -6.84 -16.71
CA ALA A 127 3.57 -7.36 -16.32
C ALA A 127 3.74 -8.63 -15.46
N GLY A 128 3.14 -8.62 -14.27
CA GLY A 128 3.33 -9.68 -13.27
C GLY A 128 4.68 -9.60 -12.55
N GLU A 129 5.43 -8.51 -12.63
CA GLU A 129 6.64 -8.36 -11.81
C GLU A 129 6.32 -7.53 -10.56
N ILE A 130 6.88 -7.93 -9.42
CA ILE A 130 7.02 -7.03 -8.27
C ILE A 130 8.47 -6.58 -8.19
N LEU A 131 8.67 -5.30 -8.46
CA LEU A 131 9.94 -4.63 -8.26
C LEU A 131 9.94 -3.95 -6.89
N GLY A 132 10.82 -4.42 -6.00
CA GLY A 132 11.06 -3.76 -4.70
C GLY A 132 12.09 -2.65 -4.85
N LEU A 133 11.75 -1.44 -4.40
CA LEU A 133 12.68 -0.32 -4.28
C LEU A 133 13.00 -0.10 -2.81
N VAL A 134 14.28 -0.15 -2.45
CA VAL A 134 14.76 0.01 -1.08
C VAL A 134 15.75 1.15 -1.04
N ALA A 135 15.47 2.16 -0.23
CA ALA A 135 16.37 3.28 0.02
C ALA A 135 16.21 3.77 1.46
N LEU A 136 17.18 4.55 1.93
CA LEU A 136 17.06 5.25 3.21
C LEU A 136 16.07 6.42 3.07
N GLU A 137 15.43 6.78 4.18
CA GLU A 137 14.54 7.94 4.22
C GLU A 137 15.29 9.21 3.77
N GLY A 138 14.62 10.03 2.95
CA GLY A 138 15.22 11.24 2.37
C GLY A 138 16.06 11.03 1.10
N GLN A 139 16.26 9.81 0.61
CA GLN A 139 17.01 9.52 -0.62
C GLN A 139 16.17 9.64 -1.91
N GLY A 140 15.11 10.45 -1.91
CA GLY A 140 14.34 10.75 -3.13
C GLY A 140 13.36 9.68 -3.61
N GLN A 141 13.11 8.64 -2.82
CA GLN A 141 12.11 7.61 -3.11
C GLN A 141 10.69 8.16 -3.27
N ASP A 142 10.28 9.08 -2.39
CA ASP A 142 9.04 9.84 -2.50
C ASP A 142 9.00 10.65 -3.81
N ARG A 143 10.09 11.37 -4.10
CA ARG A 143 10.23 12.17 -5.32
C ARG A 143 10.14 11.33 -6.59
N LEU A 144 10.77 10.15 -6.59
CA LEU A 144 10.69 9.22 -7.70
C LEU A 144 9.23 8.77 -7.94
N PHE A 145 8.50 8.43 -6.87
CA PHE A 145 7.10 8.02 -6.99
C PHE A 145 6.19 9.17 -7.45
N GLU A 146 6.40 10.40 -6.98
CA GLU A 146 5.70 11.59 -7.47
C GLU A 146 5.90 11.80 -8.98
N LEU A 147 7.13 11.58 -9.49
CA LEU A 147 7.44 11.67 -10.93
C LEU A 147 6.72 10.57 -11.72
N LEU A 148 6.81 9.32 -11.27
CA LEU A 148 6.19 8.17 -11.93
C LEU A 148 4.65 8.25 -11.92
N ALA A 149 4.08 8.82 -10.86
CA ALA A 149 2.63 9.03 -10.72
C ALA A 149 2.12 10.28 -11.46
N GLY A 150 3.00 11.09 -12.05
CA GLY A 150 2.63 12.31 -12.77
C GLY A 150 2.21 13.47 -11.86
N GLU A 151 2.55 13.42 -10.57
CA GLU A 151 2.40 14.54 -9.63
C GLU A 151 3.46 15.62 -9.89
N ARG A 152 4.62 15.23 -10.42
CA ARG A 152 5.69 16.13 -10.86
C ARG A 152 6.22 15.74 -12.23
N GLN A 153 6.80 16.71 -12.92
CA GLN A 153 7.50 16.45 -14.18
C GLN A 153 8.99 16.23 -13.94
N PRO A 154 9.59 15.23 -14.60
CA PRO A 154 11.02 15.06 -14.57
C PRO A 154 11.71 16.21 -15.30
N THR A 155 12.89 16.60 -14.83
CA THR A 155 13.73 17.59 -15.50
C THR A 155 14.54 17.01 -16.66
N ALA A 156 14.80 15.70 -16.63
CA ALA A 156 15.45 14.95 -17.70
C ALA A 156 14.99 13.49 -17.68
N GLY A 157 15.27 12.77 -18.77
CA GLY A 157 14.84 11.38 -18.98
C GLY A 157 13.41 11.25 -19.49
N GLU A 158 12.96 10.02 -19.65
CA GLU A 158 11.62 9.70 -20.16
C GLU A 158 10.96 8.58 -19.36
N ILE A 159 9.62 8.63 -19.30
CA ILE A 159 8.78 7.58 -18.71
C ILE A 159 8.01 6.93 -19.86
N LEU A 160 8.06 5.61 -19.97
CA LEU A 160 7.32 4.84 -20.96
C LEU A 160 6.29 3.95 -20.25
N VAL A 161 5.07 3.91 -20.81
CA VAL A 161 4.00 3.04 -20.31
C VAL A 161 3.59 2.09 -21.43
N GLY A 162 3.79 0.79 -21.21
CA GLY A 162 3.59 -0.23 -22.25
C GLY A 162 4.43 0.04 -23.50
N GLY A 163 5.69 0.46 -23.32
CA GLY A 163 6.65 0.75 -24.40
C GLY A 163 6.44 2.07 -25.14
N ARG A 164 5.50 2.93 -24.72
CA ARG A 164 5.25 4.24 -25.35
C ARG A 164 5.68 5.38 -24.45
N PRO A 165 6.54 6.32 -24.89
CA PRO A 165 6.88 7.51 -24.13
C PRO A 165 5.64 8.31 -23.75
N ARG A 166 5.51 8.65 -22.47
CA ARG A 166 4.41 9.45 -21.92
C ARG A 166 4.97 10.63 -21.13
N ARG A 167 4.36 11.78 -21.35
CA ARG A 167 4.52 12.96 -20.50
C ARG A 167 3.24 13.20 -19.73
N PHE A 168 3.30 13.11 -18.41
CA PHE A 168 2.16 13.40 -17.54
C PHE A 168 2.15 14.89 -17.20
N ASN A 169 1.03 15.57 -17.46
CA ASN A 169 0.82 16.96 -17.03
C ASN A 169 0.06 17.01 -15.70
N SER A 170 -0.54 15.90 -15.30
CA SER A 170 -1.23 15.72 -14.03
C SER A 170 -1.27 14.24 -13.64
N PRO A 171 -1.56 13.91 -12.37
CA PRO A 171 -1.77 12.53 -11.94
C PRO A 171 -2.90 11.82 -12.70
N TYR A 172 -3.87 12.59 -13.18
CA TYR A 172 -4.97 12.05 -13.99
C TYR A 172 -4.47 11.44 -15.31
N ASP A 173 -3.41 11.98 -15.91
CA ASP A 173 -2.82 11.42 -17.14
C ASP A 173 -2.20 10.05 -16.88
N ALA A 174 -1.43 9.91 -15.79
CA ALA A 174 -0.83 8.63 -15.39
C ALA A 174 -1.92 7.60 -15.09
N VAL A 175 -2.93 8.00 -14.32
CA VAL A 175 -4.08 7.18 -13.94
C VAL A 175 -4.92 6.77 -15.16
N ARG A 176 -4.97 7.57 -16.24
CA ARG A 176 -5.59 7.21 -17.53
C ARG A 176 -4.78 6.14 -18.28
N ASP A 177 -3.46 6.15 -18.15
CA ASP A 177 -2.57 5.15 -18.76
C ASP A 177 -2.43 3.87 -17.93
N GLY A 178 -3.10 3.83 -16.78
CA GLY A 178 -3.11 2.69 -15.87
C GLY A 178 -1.93 2.68 -14.91
N VAL A 179 -1.20 3.78 -14.74
CA VAL A 179 -0.21 3.97 -13.69
C VAL A 179 -0.89 4.65 -12.51
N VAL A 180 -0.98 3.96 -11.38
CA VAL A 180 -1.77 4.42 -10.22
C VAL A 180 -0.93 4.34 -8.96
N LEU A 181 -1.14 5.28 -8.03
CA LEU A 181 -0.39 5.40 -6.79
C LEU A 181 -1.23 5.02 -5.57
N VAL A 182 -0.64 4.21 -4.71
CA VAL A 182 -1.05 4.00 -3.32
C VAL A 182 0.00 4.72 -2.46
N PRO A 183 -0.34 5.90 -1.92
CA PRO A 183 0.59 6.67 -1.10
C PRO A 183 0.75 6.07 0.29
N GLY A 184 1.86 6.42 0.95
CA GLY A 184 2.14 5.97 2.32
C GLY A 184 1.24 6.65 3.34
N ASP A 185 0.93 7.93 3.14
CA ASP A 185 -0.18 8.58 3.85
C ASP A 185 -1.49 8.25 3.14
N ARG A 186 -2.23 7.28 3.69
CA ARG A 186 -3.53 6.88 3.15
C ARG A 186 -4.58 7.98 3.19
N LEU A 187 -4.46 8.97 4.07
CA LEU A 187 -5.48 10.02 4.23
C LEU A 187 -5.55 10.94 3.02
N ILE A 188 -4.46 11.11 2.27
CA ILE A 188 -4.47 11.89 1.03
C ILE A 188 -5.19 11.16 -0.12
N ALA A 189 -5.27 9.82 -0.06
CA ALA A 189 -5.99 9.03 -1.04
C ALA A 189 -7.43 8.70 -0.59
N LEU A 190 -7.69 8.56 0.70
CA LEU A 190 -9.00 8.18 1.22
C LEU A 190 -10.00 9.35 1.15
N LEU A 191 -11.28 9.04 0.90
CA LEU A 191 -12.40 9.95 1.10
C LEU A 191 -13.01 9.65 2.48
N PRO A 192 -12.52 10.27 3.57
CA PRO A 192 -12.77 9.82 4.94
C PRO A 192 -14.24 9.88 5.35
N ASN A 193 -14.96 10.88 4.85
CA ASN A 193 -16.37 11.11 5.17
C ASN A 193 -17.32 10.32 4.26
N GLN A 194 -16.78 9.60 3.28
CA GLN A 194 -17.56 8.80 2.35
C GLN A 194 -17.60 7.32 2.76
N PRO A 195 -18.70 6.61 2.44
CA PRO A 195 -18.76 5.16 2.59
C PRO A 195 -17.66 4.42 1.84
N VAL A 196 -17.39 3.18 2.27
CA VAL A 196 -16.41 2.28 1.61
C VAL A 196 -16.73 2.10 0.13
N ARG A 197 -18.00 1.86 -0.21
CA ARG A 197 -18.47 1.74 -1.60
C ARG A 197 -18.02 2.91 -2.47
N HIS A 198 -18.24 4.16 -2.01
CA HIS A 198 -17.89 5.34 -2.79
C HIS A 198 -16.38 5.48 -2.97
N ASN A 199 -15.59 5.15 -1.94
CA ASN A 199 -14.14 5.14 -2.05
C ASN A 199 -13.63 4.15 -3.10
N LEU A 200 -14.23 2.96 -3.14
CA LEU A 200 -13.89 1.90 -4.08
C LEU A 200 -14.35 2.23 -5.50
N ALA A 201 -15.56 2.76 -5.66
CA ALA A 201 -16.15 3.09 -6.95
C ALA A 201 -15.66 4.42 -7.54
N ALA A 202 -15.02 5.29 -6.76
CA ALA A 202 -14.60 6.64 -7.20
C ALA A 202 -13.93 6.70 -8.59
N PRO A 203 -13.00 5.79 -8.97
CA PRO A 203 -12.34 5.87 -10.27
C PRO A 203 -13.14 5.27 -11.42
N LEU A 204 -14.34 4.72 -11.17
CA LEU A 204 -15.27 4.31 -12.22
C LEU A 204 -16.00 5.51 -12.82
N PHE A 205 -16.23 6.55 -12.01
CA PHE A 205 -17.00 7.74 -12.41
C PHE A 205 -16.18 8.77 -13.20
N ARG A 206 -15.31 8.30 -14.11
CA ARG A 206 -14.24 9.11 -14.72
C ARG A 206 -14.68 10.22 -15.65
N ARG A 207 -15.91 10.19 -16.16
CA ARG A 207 -16.51 11.24 -16.99
C ARG A 207 -17.86 10.74 -17.48
N ILE A 208 -18.93 11.50 -17.30
CA ILE A 208 -20.15 11.31 -18.09
C ILE A 208 -19.84 11.86 -19.49
N LEU A 209 -19.13 11.08 -20.30
CA LEU A 209 -18.64 11.47 -21.62
C LEU A 209 -19.68 11.25 -22.72
N ARG A 210 -20.73 10.49 -22.44
CA ARG A 210 -21.75 10.09 -23.41
C ARG A 210 -23.10 10.09 -22.72
N TRP A 211 -24.10 10.68 -23.38
CA TRP A 211 -25.50 10.46 -23.06
C TRP A 211 -25.80 8.98 -23.34
N GLY A 212 -26.02 8.16 -22.30
CA GLY A 212 -26.14 6.71 -22.46
C GLY A 212 -26.29 5.96 -21.14
N ARG A 213 -26.42 4.63 -21.22
CA ARG A 213 -26.58 3.76 -20.06
C ARG A 213 -25.34 3.78 -19.18
N ILE A 214 -25.53 4.06 -17.89
CA ILE A 214 -24.49 3.91 -16.87
C ILE A 214 -24.18 2.40 -16.74
N PRO A 215 -22.90 1.97 -16.82
CA PRO A 215 -22.53 0.58 -16.59
C PRO A 215 -23.03 0.11 -15.21
N GLY A 216 -23.83 -0.96 -15.19
CA GLY A 216 -24.44 -1.49 -13.97
C GLY A 216 -23.56 -2.50 -13.21
N ASP A 217 -22.30 -2.66 -13.62
CA ASP A 217 -21.33 -3.61 -13.03
C ASP A 217 -20.60 -3.05 -11.79
N GLU A 218 -20.83 -1.77 -11.43
CA GLU A 218 -20.25 -1.12 -10.24
C GLU A 218 -20.47 -1.94 -8.96
N PRO A 219 -21.69 -2.36 -8.59
CA PRO A 219 -21.92 -3.11 -7.36
C PRO A 219 -21.14 -4.41 -7.31
N GLN A 220 -21.02 -5.11 -8.45
CA GLN A 220 -20.30 -6.38 -8.54
C GLN A 220 -18.79 -6.18 -8.41
N ARG A 221 -18.22 -5.17 -9.07
CA ARG A 221 -16.78 -4.85 -8.95
C ARG A 221 -16.40 -4.42 -7.54
N VAL A 222 -17.27 -3.64 -6.89
CA VAL A 222 -17.08 -3.22 -5.49
C VAL A 222 -17.16 -4.43 -4.56
N ALA A 223 -18.15 -5.30 -4.72
CA ALA A 223 -18.28 -6.52 -3.93
C ALA A 223 -17.07 -7.46 -4.11
N ASP A 224 -16.59 -7.62 -5.34
CA ASP A 224 -15.38 -8.40 -5.64
C ASP A 224 -14.15 -7.84 -4.94
N ALA A 225 -13.97 -6.52 -4.94
CA ALA A 225 -12.85 -5.88 -4.26
C ALA A 225 -12.93 -6.04 -2.73
N ILE A 226 -14.12 -5.87 -2.14
CA ILE A 226 -14.36 -6.10 -0.70
C ILE A 226 -14.00 -7.53 -0.32
N LYS A 227 -14.46 -8.51 -1.11
CA LYS A 227 -14.19 -9.93 -0.89
C LYS A 227 -12.70 -10.27 -1.03
N ARG A 228 -12.06 -9.80 -2.11
CA ARG A 228 -10.64 -10.11 -2.39
C ARG A 228 -9.69 -9.52 -1.35
N LEU A 229 -10.04 -8.39 -0.77
CA LEU A 229 -9.21 -7.68 0.20
C LEU A 229 -9.60 -7.94 1.65
N SER A 230 -10.66 -8.72 1.88
CA SER A 230 -11.26 -8.91 3.20
C SER A 230 -11.44 -7.58 3.93
N ILE A 231 -12.11 -6.62 3.27
CA ILE A 231 -12.41 -5.31 3.86
C ILE A 231 -13.55 -5.49 4.87
N ASP A 232 -13.33 -5.10 6.12
CA ASP A 232 -14.38 -5.07 7.13
C ASP A 232 -15.37 -3.94 6.84
N THR A 233 -16.62 -4.32 6.55
CA THR A 233 -17.68 -3.36 6.23
C THR A 233 -18.62 -3.06 7.40
N ARG A 234 -18.41 -3.62 8.60
CA ARG A 234 -19.28 -3.39 9.76
C ARG A 234 -19.34 -1.92 10.16
N ALA A 235 -18.25 -1.17 9.94
CA ALA A 235 -18.17 0.28 10.14
C ALA A 235 -18.11 1.09 8.81
N ALA A 236 -18.61 0.54 7.70
CA ALA A 236 -18.46 1.11 6.35
C ALA A 236 -19.27 2.37 6.04
N SER A 237 -20.04 2.90 7.00
CA SER A 237 -20.82 4.13 6.80
C SER A 237 -19.92 5.34 6.50
N GLN A 238 -18.74 5.38 7.12
CA GLN A 238 -17.69 6.36 6.82
C GLN A 238 -16.32 5.70 6.90
N ALA A 239 -15.50 5.84 5.87
CA ALA A 239 -14.18 5.22 5.80
C ALA A 239 -13.26 5.64 6.96
N ARG A 240 -13.44 6.84 7.54
CA ARG A 240 -12.69 7.31 8.72
C ARG A 240 -12.86 6.45 9.97
N ARG A 241 -13.96 5.69 10.07
CA ARG A 241 -14.28 4.83 11.24
C ARG A 241 -13.61 3.46 11.16
N LEU A 242 -13.00 3.14 10.03
CA LEU A 242 -12.27 1.90 9.83
C LEU A 242 -10.89 1.98 10.52
N SER A 243 -10.34 0.82 10.89
CA SER A 243 -8.94 0.70 11.30
C SER A 243 -8.01 1.15 10.18
N GLY A 244 -6.79 1.58 10.53
CA GLY A 244 -5.79 2.02 9.54
C GLY A 244 -5.52 0.98 8.45
N GLY A 245 -5.47 -0.31 8.83
CA GLY A 245 -5.34 -1.42 7.90
C GLY A 245 -6.52 -1.56 6.92
N ASN A 246 -7.76 -1.43 7.40
CA ASN A 246 -8.94 -1.43 6.53
C ASN A 246 -9.00 -0.19 5.64
N GLN A 247 -8.60 0.98 6.14
CA GLN A 247 -8.48 2.19 5.31
C GLN A 247 -7.48 1.96 4.16
N GLN A 248 -6.34 1.33 4.42
CA GLN A 248 -5.36 0.99 3.37
C GLN A 248 -5.93 0.01 2.34
N LYS A 249 -6.60 -1.05 2.81
CA LYS A 249 -7.28 -2.00 1.91
C LYS A 249 -8.29 -1.27 1.02
N VAL A 250 -9.04 -0.30 1.54
CA VAL A 250 -9.94 0.52 0.72
C VAL A 250 -9.20 1.34 -0.34
N VAL A 251 -8.05 1.94 -0.01
CA VAL A 251 -7.22 2.69 -0.98
C VAL A 251 -6.68 1.76 -2.08
N ILE A 252 -6.21 0.56 -1.74
CA ILE A 252 -5.76 -0.44 -2.72
C ILE A 252 -6.96 -0.94 -3.57
N GLY A 253 -8.09 -1.20 -2.93
CA GLY A 253 -9.30 -1.73 -3.55
C GLY A 253 -9.89 -0.81 -4.60
N ARG A 254 -9.73 0.51 -4.44
CA ARG A 254 -10.07 1.50 -5.46
C ARG A 254 -9.44 1.18 -6.82
N TRP A 255 -8.16 0.83 -6.82
CA TRP A 255 -7.42 0.51 -8.04
C TRP A 255 -7.76 -0.88 -8.57
N LEU A 256 -8.08 -1.83 -7.69
CA LEU A 256 -8.60 -3.14 -8.09
C LEU A 256 -9.96 -3.06 -8.76
N VAL A 257 -10.83 -2.18 -8.28
CA VAL A 257 -12.13 -1.92 -8.88
C VAL A 257 -11.95 -1.39 -10.29
N SER A 258 -11.15 -0.34 -10.48
CA SER A 258 -10.98 0.32 -11.79
C SER A 258 -10.05 -0.41 -12.76
N GLY A 259 -9.13 -1.23 -12.25
CA GLY A 259 -8.06 -1.86 -13.00
C GLY A 259 -6.85 -0.92 -13.16
N PHE A 260 -5.67 -1.51 -13.23
CA PHE A 260 -4.41 -0.79 -13.44
C PHE A 260 -3.46 -1.62 -14.32
N ARG A 261 -2.50 -0.95 -14.92
CA ARG A 261 -1.34 -1.55 -15.59
C ARG A 261 -0.16 -1.67 -14.62
N THR A 262 0.10 -0.60 -13.87
CA THR A 262 1.16 -0.54 -12.86
C THR A 262 0.62 0.10 -11.58
N LEU A 263 0.74 -0.61 -10.46
CA LEU A 263 0.38 -0.13 -9.13
C LEU A 263 1.67 0.27 -8.39
N LEU A 264 1.87 1.57 -8.24
CA LEU A 264 2.96 2.13 -7.45
C LEU A 264 2.52 2.14 -5.98
N CYS A 265 3.24 1.43 -5.13
CA CYS A 265 2.99 1.40 -3.69
C CYS A 265 4.14 2.09 -2.95
N PHE A 266 3.90 3.29 -2.43
CA PHE A 266 4.88 4.00 -1.62
C PHE A 266 4.59 3.74 -0.14
N ASP A 267 5.50 3.06 0.56
CA ASP A 267 5.33 2.63 1.96
C ASP A 267 3.88 2.20 2.30
N PRO A 268 3.29 1.24 1.55
CA PRO A 268 1.88 0.88 1.66
C PRO A 268 1.53 0.26 3.02
N THR A 269 2.53 0.00 3.85
CA THR A 269 2.41 -0.61 5.17
C THR A 269 2.56 0.38 6.32
N ARG A 270 2.69 1.69 6.04
CA ARG A 270 2.90 2.72 7.07
C ARG A 270 1.73 2.80 8.05
N GLY A 271 2.02 2.75 9.35
CA GLY A 271 1.00 2.90 10.41
C GLY A 271 -0.12 1.87 10.32
N ILE A 272 0.23 0.63 9.96
CA ILE A 272 -0.65 -0.54 9.88
C ILE A 272 -0.06 -1.63 10.77
N ASP A 273 -0.93 -2.37 11.47
CA ASP A 273 -0.54 -3.48 12.32
C ASP A 273 0.13 -4.63 11.53
N ILE A 274 0.94 -5.43 12.20
CA ILE A 274 1.72 -6.53 11.60
C ILE A 274 0.83 -7.55 10.87
N GLN A 275 -0.38 -7.82 11.38
CA GLN A 275 -1.30 -8.77 10.76
C GLN A 275 -1.79 -8.25 9.41
N THR A 276 -2.26 -7.01 9.38
CA THR A 276 -2.74 -6.39 8.15
C THR A 276 -1.60 -6.17 7.15
N LYS A 277 -0.35 -5.92 7.60
CA LYS A 277 0.82 -5.93 6.70
C LYS A 277 0.93 -7.27 5.95
N ARG A 278 0.86 -8.39 6.67
CA ARG A 278 0.93 -9.73 6.05
C ARG A 278 -0.24 -9.98 5.12
N GLU A 279 -1.45 -9.57 5.47
CA GLU A 279 -2.61 -9.68 4.60
C GLU A 279 -2.42 -8.87 3.31
N ILE A 280 -1.91 -7.64 3.39
CA ILE A 280 -1.61 -6.81 2.23
C ILE A 280 -0.53 -7.45 1.34
N TYR A 281 0.53 -8.01 1.94
CA TYR A 281 1.55 -8.75 1.20
C TYR A 281 1.01 -10.04 0.57
N ALA A 282 0.07 -10.72 1.23
CA ALA A 282 -0.58 -11.92 0.73
C ALA A 282 -1.56 -11.65 -0.43
N LEU A 283 -1.91 -10.38 -0.71
CA LEU A 283 -2.65 -10.01 -1.93
C LEU A 283 -1.81 -10.13 -3.20
N HIS A 284 -0.48 -10.28 -3.08
CA HIS A 284 0.45 -10.35 -4.20
C HIS A 284 0.06 -11.37 -5.30
N PRO A 285 -0.28 -12.65 -4.98
CA PRO A 285 -0.70 -13.61 -6.00
C PRO A 285 -2.06 -13.27 -6.63
N ALA A 286 -2.95 -12.60 -5.89
CA ALA A 286 -4.28 -12.22 -6.37
C ALA A 286 -4.26 -10.98 -7.29
N LEU A 287 -3.30 -10.07 -7.08
CA LEU A 287 -3.05 -8.92 -7.97
C LEU A 287 -2.42 -9.34 -9.30
N HIS A 288 -1.68 -10.46 -9.31
CA HIS A 288 -1.05 -11.02 -10.50
C HIS A 288 -2.05 -11.52 -11.56
N GLN A 289 -3.15 -12.17 -11.15
CA GLN A 289 -4.01 -12.96 -12.03
C GLN A 289 -4.86 -12.14 -13.03
N ARG A 290 -4.89 -10.80 -12.95
CA ARG A 290 -5.74 -9.96 -13.83
C ARG A 290 -5.01 -9.10 -14.86
N THR A 291 -3.68 -9.16 -14.93
CA THR A 291 -2.93 -8.38 -15.96
C THR A 291 -2.90 -9.04 -17.34
N GLY A 292 -3.34 -10.30 -17.46
CA GLY A 292 -3.68 -10.92 -18.73
C GLY A 292 -5.01 -10.36 -19.24
N ARG A 293 -4.97 -9.58 -20.32
CA ARG A 293 -6.17 -9.14 -21.06
C ARG A 293 -6.99 -10.36 -21.46
N ASP A 294 -8.22 -10.46 -20.97
CA ASP A 294 -9.26 -11.26 -21.64
C ASP A 294 -9.60 -10.58 -22.99
N PRO A 295 -9.41 -11.25 -24.14
CA PRO A 295 -9.80 -10.70 -25.45
C PRO A 295 -11.31 -10.77 -25.70
N HIS A 296 -12.09 -11.34 -24.78
CA HIS A 296 -13.51 -11.63 -24.97
C HIS A 296 -14.43 -10.63 -24.26
N CYS A 297 -14.26 -9.33 -24.53
CA CYS A 297 -15.34 -8.38 -24.28
C CYS A 297 -15.17 -7.14 -25.17
N VAL A 298 -15.55 -7.27 -26.45
CA VAL A 298 -16.30 -6.32 -27.30
C VAL A 298 -16.27 -6.87 -28.73
N ARG A 299 -17.32 -7.61 -29.10
CA ARG A 299 -17.85 -7.66 -30.47
C ARG A 299 -19.37 -7.63 -30.36
N SER A 300 -19.93 -6.48 -29.98
CA SER A 300 -21.33 -6.19 -30.27
C SER A 300 -21.43 -5.82 -31.75
N GLY A 301 -22.15 -6.65 -32.49
CA GLY A 301 -22.18 -6.67 -33.94
C GLY A 301 -22.62 -5.36 -34.58
N ASP A 302 -21.82 -4.94 -35.55
CA ASP A 302 -22.26 -4.12 -36.66
C ASP A 302 -23.17 -5.00 -37.55
N ARG A 303 -24.48 -4.84 -37.41
CA ARG A 303 -25.48 -5.29 -38.39
C ARG A 303 -26.03 -4.06 -39.11
N SER A 304 -25.21 -3.46 -39.96
CA SER A 304 -25.66 -2.45 -40.92
C SER A 304 -24.99 -2.60 -42.29
N ALA A 305 -24.94 -3.82 -42.84
CA ALA A 305 -24.65 -4.02 -44.25
C ALA A 305 -25.12 -5.41 -44.72
N ARG A 306 -26.35 -5.50 -45.25
CA ARG A 306 -26.80 -6.51 -46.21
C ARG A 306 -28.23 -6.19 -46.69
N ARG A 307 -28.35 -5.15 -47.50
CA ARG A 307 -29.38 -5.04 -48.55
C ARG A 307 -28.65 -4.72 -49.84
N ALA A 308 -28.39 -5.76 -50.63
CA ALA A 308 -28.22 -5.72 -52.08
C ALA A 308 -27.63 -7.06 -52.52
N HIS A 309 -28.47 -8.02 -52.90
CA HIS A 309 -28.41 -8.64 -54.23
C HIS A 309 -29.31 -9.87 -54.34
N ARG A 310 -30.13 -9.81 -55.39
CA ARG A 310 -30.63 -10.89 -56.25
C ARG A 310 -31.88 -11.66 -55.80
N ARG A 311 -32.94 -11.29 -56.53
CA ARG A 311 -33.97 -12.11 -57.20
C ARG A 311 -34.85 -12.99 -56.33
#